data_AF-A0AAN7FL34-F1
#
_entry.id   AF-A0AAN7FL34-F1
#
_cell.length_a   1.000
_cell.length_b   1.000
_cell.length_c   1.000
_cell.angle_alpha   90.00
_cell.angle_beta   90.00
_cell.angle_gamma   90.00
#
_symmetry.space_group_name_H-M   'P 1'
#
loop_
_entity.id
_entity.type
_entity.pdbx_description
1 polymer ?
#
loop_
_entity_poly.entity_id
_entity_poly.type
_entity_poly.pdbx_seq_one_letter_code
_entity_poly.pdbx_strand_id
1 'polypeptide(L)' 'MGWLHSLFFPLKKLWLRTHTAKRKSKGIHNLYEDVKSCPNKDVHILWSILVESPALSIPSEN' A
#
# COMPACT_ATOMS: atom_id res chain seq x y z
N MET A 1 38.02 -2.72 0.82
CA MET A 1 37.14 -1.55 0.61
C MET A 1 35.68 -1.96 0.70
N GLY A 2 35.14 -2.14 1.90
CA GLY A 2 33.76 -2.64 2.15
C GLY A 2 32.83 -1.65 2.84
N TRP A 3 33.29 -0.43 3.13
CA TRP A 3 32.56 0.50 3.98
C TRP A 3 31.31 1.10 3.32
N LEU A 4 31.33 1.31 1.99
CA LEU A 4 30.17 1.85 1.26
C LEU A 4 28.97 0.89 1.23
N HIS A 5 29.21 -0.42 1.26
CA HIS A 5 28.12 -1.41 1.21
C HIS A 5 27.21 -1.33 2.46
N SER A 6 27.76 -0.93 3.61
CA SER A 6 27.01 -0.72 4.85
C SER A 6 26.05 0.46 4.78
N LEU A 7 26.39 1.53 4.05
CA LEU A 7 25.53 2.72 3.90
C LEU A 7 24.42 2.55 2.84
N PHE A 8 24.66 1.75 1.79
CA PHE A 8 23.64 1.51 0.75
C PHE A 8 22.53 0.54 1.18
N PHE A 9 22.79 -0.36 2.13
CA PHE A 9 21.80 -1.33 2.63
C PHE A 9 20.59 -0.69 3.35
N PRO A 10 20.76 0.24 4.33
CA PRO A 10 19.64 0.89 4.99
C PRO A 10 18.82 1.77 4.03
N LEU A 11 19.47 2.40 3.04
CA LEU A 11 18.79 3.20 2.02
C LEU A 11 17.95 2.35 1.06
N LYS A 12 18.43 1.16 0.67
CA LYS A 12 17.63 0.20 -0.13
C LYS A 12 16.41 -0.30 0.65
N LYS A 13 16.55 -0.58 1.94
CA LYS A 13 15.42 -0.98 2.81
C LYS A 13 14.38 0.13 2.91
N LEU A 14 14.82 1.38 3.07
CA LEU A 14 13.92 2.53 3.08
C LEU A 14 13.24 2.73 1.73
N TRP A 15 13.98 2.67 0.62
CA TRP A 15 13.46 2.82 -0.75
C TRP A 15 12.36 1.80 -1.07
N LEU A 16 12.56 0.54 -0.70
CA LEU A 16 11.55 -0.52 -0.85
C LEU A 16 10.30 -0.22 -0.03
N ARG A 17 10.45 0.28 1.21
CA ARG A 17 9.32 0.67 2.06
C ARG A 17 8.53 1.82 1.46
N THR A 18 9.18 2.86 0.95
CA THR A 18 8.50 4.01 0.32
C THR A 18 7.87 3.64 -1.02
N HIS A 19 8.53 2.83 -1.86
CA HIS A 19 7.96 2.37 -3.13
C HIS A 19 6.75 1.45 -2.91
N THR A 20 6.79 0.60 -1.89
CA THR A 20 5.66 -0.28 -1.56
C THR A 20 4.48 0.53 -1.05
N ALA A 21 4.70 1.53 -0.18
CA ALA A 21 3.65 2.43 0.29
C ALA A 21 3.01 3.21 -0.87
N LYS A 22 3.81 3.74 -1.80
CA LYS A 22 3.31 4.43 -3.00
C LYS A 22 2.54 3.52 -3.94
N ARG A 23 2.95 2.26 -4.10
CA ARG A 23 2.21 1.26 -4.90
C ARG A 23 0.88 0.87 -4.24
N LYS A 24 0.86 0.71 -2.91
CA LYS A 24 -0.38 0.44 -2.15
C LYS A 24 -1.39 1.57 -2.31
N SER A 25 -0.97 2.82 -2.09
CA SER A 25 -1.85 3.99 -2.24
C SER A 25 -2.39 4.12 -3.67
N LYS A 26 -1.56 3.88 -4.70
CA LYS A 26 -2.02 3.86 -6.10
C LYS A 26 -2.98 2.69 -6.40
N GLY A 27 -2.73 1.50 -5.84
CA GLY A 27 -3.59 0.33 -6.03
C GLY A 27 -4.97 0.51 -5.41
N ILE A 28 -5.03 1.08 -4.20
CA ILE A 28 -6.30 1.40 -3.52
C ILE A 28 -7.08 2.46 -4.31
N HIS A 29 -6.40 3.48 -4.83
CA HIS A 29 -7.05 4.48 -5.68
C HIS A 29 -7.61 3.89 -6.98
N ASN A 30 -6.89 2.97 -7.63
CA ASN A 30 -7.42 2.28 -8.81
C ASN A 30 -8.66 1.43 -8.47
N LEU A 31 -8.59 0.68 -7.37
CA LEU A 31 -9.71 -0.16 -6.91
C LEU A 31 -10.94 0.69 -6.55
N TYR A 32 -10.74 1.89 -5.99
CA TYR A 32 -11.82 2.84 -5.73
C TYR A 32 -12.54 3.25 -7.02
N GLU A 33 -11.79 3.60 -8.07
CA GLU A 33 -12.38 3.98 -9.36
C GLU A 33 -13.15 2.80 -9.99
N ASP A 34 -12.64 1.58 -9.88
CA ASP A 34 -13.32 0.37 -10.34
C ASP A 34 -14.63 0.12 -9.55
N VAL A 35 -14.61 0.23 -8.23
CA VAL A 35 -15.79 0.08 -7.35
C VAL A 35 -16.85 1.13 -7.65
N LYS A 36 -16.44 2.39 -7.86
CA LYS A 36 -17.34 3.50 -8.18
C LYS A 36 -18.11 3.27 -9.49
N SER A 37 -17.47 2.65 -10.47
CA SER A 37 -18.10 2.30 -11.76
C SER A 37 -19.04 1.08 -11.66
N CYS A 38 -18.96 0.31 -10.58
CA CYS A 38 -19.71 -0.92 -10.40
C CYS A 38 -21.10 -0.66 -9.80
N PRO A 39 -22.20 -1.13 -10.42
CA PRO A 39 -23.55 -0.98 -9.87
C PRO A 39 -23.88 -2.01 -8.76
N ASN A 40 -23.02 -3.01 -8.53
CA ASN A 40 -23.29 -4.08 -7.57
C ASN A 40 -23.15 -3.62 -6.13
N LYS A 41 -24.24 -3.72 -5.36
CA LYS A 41 -24.30 -3.32 -3.95
C LYS A 41 -23.28 -4.06 -3.08
N ASP A 42 -23.06 -5.34 -3.34
CA ASP A 42 -22.14 -6.17 -2.55
C ASP A 42 -20.67 -5.71 -2.71
N VAL A 43 -20.32 -5.17 -3.87
CA VAL A 43 -18.98 -4.62 -4.13
C VAL A 43 -18.74 -3.36 -3.30
N HIS A 44 -19.75 -2.51 -3.13
CA HIS A 44 -19.69 -1.34 -2.24
C HIS A 44 -19.58 -1.75 -0.76
N ILE A 45 -20.26 -2.83 -0.35
CA ILE A 45 -20.14 -3.38 1.02
C ILE A 45 -18.73 -3.91 1.26
N LEU A 46 -18.19 -4.68 0.32
CA LEU A 46 -16.80 -5.17 0.37
C LEU A 46 -15.80 -4.03 0.44
N TRP A 47 -16.02 -2.95 -0.31
CA TRP A 47 -15.20 -1.74 -0.26
C TRP A 47 -15.27 -1.05 1.11
N SER A 48 -16.45 -0.91 1.70
CA SER A 48 -16.61 -0.35 3.05
C SER A 48 -15.87 -1.19 4.09
N ILE A 49 -15.99 -2.52 4.03
CA ILE A 49 -15.25 -3.44 4.92
C ILE A 49 -13.74 -3.26 4.73
N LEU A 50 -13.28 -3.12 3.48
CA LEU A 50 -11.87 -2.93 3.16
C LEU A 50 -11.33 -1.61 3.74
N VAL A 51 -12.07 -0.50 3.59
CA VAL A 51 -11.70 0.83 4.09
C VAL A 51 -11.74 0.88 5.62
N GLU A 52 -12.70 0.20 6.24
CA GLU A 52 -12.89 0.17 7.70
C GLU A 52 -11.92 -0.80 8.40
N SER A 53 -11.27 -1.70 7.65
CA SER A 53 -10.30 -2.63 8.21
C SER A 53 -9.03 -1.90 8.71
N PRO A 54 -8.65 -2.05 10.00
CA PRO A 54 -7.41 -1.49 10.54
C PRO A 54 -6.15 -2.02 9.83
N ALA A 55 -6.27 -3.11 9.08
CA ALA A 55 -5.19 -3.68 8.27
C ALA A 55 -4.67 -2.71 7.20
N LEU A 56 -5.51 -1.75 6.79
CA LEU A 56 -5.18 -0.72 5.81
C LEU A 56 -4.51 0.51 6.47
N SER A 57 -4.68 0.67 7.79
CA SER A 57 -3.94 1.60 8.64
C SER A 57 -2.64 1.01 9.21
N ILE A 58 -2.09 -0.05 8.62
CA ILE A 58 -0.75 -0.54 8.97
C ILE A 58 0.28 0.23 8.13
N PRO A 59 0.97 1.27 8.67
CA PRO A 59 2.30 1.56 8.19
C PRO A 59 3.13 0.33 8.53
N SER A 60 3.41 -0.50 7.52
CA SER A 60 4.26 -1.70 7.57
C SER A 60 5.33 -1.59 8.68
N GLU A 61 5.01 -2.06 9.88
CA GLU A 61 5.90 -2.06 11.03
C GLU A 61 6.39 -3.49 11.19
N ASN A 62 7.55 -3.72 10.57
CA ASN A 62 8.71 -4.53 10.99
C ASN A 62 9.57 -4.82 9.75
#